data_AF-A0A1H4D252-F1
#
_entry.id   AF-A0A1H4D252-F1
#
_cell.length_a   1.000
_cell.length_b   1.000
_cell.length_c   1.000
_cell.angle_alpha   90.00
_cell.angle_beta   90.00
_cell.angle_gamma   90.00
#
_symmetry.space_group_name_H-M   'P 1'
#
loop_
_entity.id
_entity.type
_entity.pdbx_description
1 polymer ?
#
loop_
_entity_poly.entity_id
_entity_poly.type
_entity_poly.pdbx_seq_one_letter_code
_entity_poly.pdbx_strand_id
1 'polypeptide(L)'
;MAANKAVREWKSHHQQTYSDFKRQVAAIGSGDLSLMERTMGLLDDCMPQNARNFYAYIYKYIMNPDSVADDQTAFSDYDQLAAECIFHHAMIKVDSSTGEIEETKTPDSDCIIIRTDDLGESFESMPSSMKCVLNDLINQIIASGIDTPLADQDRIALQNLALLVTKTVYVYSLLFVPEYLEQLYKRIAVEGELLAYCIYFFVTFDHGLRQMADVFSKQMVDGQSTSFTAEMFRMCLRTFIAHSLTSRTDTKEGWQQLANETSSDDCWKEIMFTLRSCQSHGGQQKDSRTLDELLIGDKARLKAHIKDYLSENPGTSRLAYLLYALRQSGHIESCNYITFHRALQSLSPKPLGGPDVPQRRYHELMADPKLLGSKGKKWQQAKAIIDRWTVLFGKNDI
;
A
#
# COMPACT_ATOMS: atom_id res chain seq x y z
N MET A 1 -13.47 2.71 1.66
CA MET A 1 -14.05 2.39 3.00
C MET A 1 -14.73 1.02 3.01
N ALA A 2 -15.50 0.66 1.97
CA ALA A 2 -16.09 -0.68 1.81
C ALA A 2 -15.04 -1.80 1.64
N ALA A 3 -14.03 -1.62 0.78
CA ALA A 3 -12.94 -2.59 0.56
C ALA A 3 -12.18 -2.92 1.87
N ASN A 4 -11.77 -1.89 2.63
CA ASN A 4 -11.11 -2.06 3.93
C ASN A 4 -11.93 -2.89 4.91
N LYS A 5 -13.26 -2.72 4.92
CA LYS A 5 -14.17 -3.50 5.77
C LYS A 5 -14.21 -4.96 5.31
N ALA A 6 -14.40 -5.19 4.01
CA ALA A 6 -14.46 -6.54 3.43
C ALA A 6 -13.18 -7.35 3.68
N VAL A 7 -12.00 -6.73 3.51
CA VAL A 7 -10.71 -7.43 3.73
C VAL A 7 -10.49 -7.76 5.22
N ARG A 8 -11.00 -6.93 6.14
CA ARG A 8 -10.94 -7.22 7.58
C ARG A 8 -11.86 -8.35 7.99
N GLU A 9 -13.08 -8.36 7.46
CA GLU A 9 -14.01 -9.47 7.64
C GLU A 9 -13.45 -10.76 7.02
N TRP A 10 -12.80 -10.68 5.85
CA TRP A 10 -12.10 -11.81 5.28
C TRP A 10 -11.00 -12.34 6.24
N LYS A 11 -10.14 -11.46 6.77
CA LYS A 11 -9.06 -11.85 7.69
C LYS A 11 -9.58 -12.48 8.99
N SER A 12 -10.74 -12.06 9.50
CA SER A 12 -11.32 -12.67 10.72
C SER A 12 -11.71 -14.14 10.51
N HIS A 13 -12.06 -14.52 9.28
CA HIS A 13 -12.39 -15.90 8.91
C HIS A 13 -11.18 -16.71 8.40
N HIS A 14 -10.09 -16.05 7.98
CA HIS A 14 -8.91 -16.67 7.37
C HIS A 14 -7.63 -16.48 8.21
N GLN A 15 -7.75 -16.56 9.54
CA GLN A 15 -6.66 -16.26 10.47
C GLN A 15 -5.42 -17.16 10.25
N GLN A 16 -5.63 -18.45 9.97
CA GLN A 16 -4.55 -19.40 9.72
C GLN A 16 -3.79 -19.03 8.43
N THR A 17 -4.53 -18.82 7.33
CA THR A 17 -3.96 -18.41 6.03
C THR A 17 -3.12 -17.15 6.17
N TYR A 18 -3.63 -16.14 6.88
CA TYR A 18 -2.88 -14.89 7.11
C TYR A 18 -1.66 -15.08 8.01
N SER A 19 -1.74 -15.94 9.03
CA SER A 19 -0.61 -16.24 9.89
C SER A 19 0.51 -16.97 9.14
N ASP A 20 0.13 -17.90 8.26
CA ASP A 20 1.07 -18.61 7.37
C ASP A 20 1.73 -17.66 6.37
N PHE A 21 0.97 -16.70 5.83
CA PHE A 21 1.53 -15.63 5.00
C PHE A 21 2.58 -14.81 5.77
N LYS A 22 2.28 -14.34 6.99
CA LYS A 22 3.24 -13.56 7.79
C LYS A 22 4.50 -14.34 8.12
N ARG A 23 4.38 -15.63 8.42
CA ARG A 23 5.54 -16.51 8.64
C ARG A 23 6.43 -16.56 7.39
N GLN A 24 5.84 -16.64 6.21
CA GLN A 24 6.59 -16.65 4.96
C GLN A 24 7.22 -15.29 4.64
N VAL A 25 6.57 -14.17 4.96
CA VAL A 25 7.21 -12.85 4.85
C VAL A 25 8.48 -12.77 5.69
N ALA A 26 8.44 -13.26 6.93
CA ALA A 26 9.61 -13.30 7.80
C ALA A 26 10.71 -14.22 7.26
N ALA A 27 10.35 -15.34 6.62
CA ALA A 27 11.28 -16.32 6.06
C ALA A 27 12.10 -15.79 4.87
N ILE A 28 11.60 -14.75 4.17
CA ILE A 28 12.35 -14.06 3.12
C ILE A 28 13.68 -13.53 3.66
N GLY A 29 13.70 -12.97 4.88
CA GLY A 29 14.93 -12.47 5.49
C GLY A 29 16.00 -13.54 5.70
N SER A 30 15.60 -14.82 5.76
CA SER A 30 16.49 -15.99 5.83
C SER A 30 16.77 -16.65 4.47
N GLY A 31 16.34 -16.04 3.36
CA GLY A 31 16.59 -16.53 2.00
C GLY A 31 15.50 -17.41 1.39
N ASP A 32 14.35 -17.61 2.06
CA ASP A 32 13.21 -18.32 1.47
C ASP A 32 12.41 -17.36 0.57
N LEU A 33 12.63 -17.48 -0.75
CA LEU A 33 12.00 -16.62 -1.75
C LEU A 33 10.65 -17.16 -2.26
N SER A 34 10.14 -18.28 -1.72
CA SER A 34 8.92 -18.94 -2.22
C SER A 34 7.70 -18.01 -2.23
N LEU A 35 7.58 -17.10 -1.25
CA LEU A 35 6.50 -16.11 -1.24
C LEU A 35 6.65 -15.06 -2.34
N MET A 36 7.88 -14.63 -2.61
CA MET A 36 8.15 -13.69 -3.71
C MET A 36 7.84 -14.34 -5.05
N GLU A 37 8.26 -15.57 -5.27
CA GLU A 37 7.96 -16.33 -6.50
C GLU A 37 6.45 -16.44 -6.74
N ARG A 38 5.66 -16.79 -5.71
CA ARG A 38 4.20 -16.85 -5.84
C ARG A 38 3.56 -15.48 -6.07
N THR A 39 4.11 -14.43 -5.45
CA THR A 39 3.62 -13.05 -5.67
C THR A 39 3.92 -12.60 -7.10
N MET A 40 5.12 -12.86 -7.59
CA MET A 40 5.50 -12.57 -8.98
C MET A 40 4.69 -13.40 -9.96
N GLY A 41 4.43 -14.68 -9.67
CA GLY A 41 3.56 -15.53 -10.48
C GLY A 41 2.14 -14.99 -10.58
N LEU A 42 1.55 -14.54 -9.46
CA LEU A 42 0.24 -13.88 -9.48
C LEU A 42 0.24 -12.62 -10.35
N LEU A 43 1.29 -11.79 -10.24
CA LEU A 43 1.41 -10.56 -11.04
C LEU A 43 1.63 -10.87 -12.52
N ASP A 44 2.39 -11.91 -12.84
CA ASP A 44 2.63 -12.38 -14.20
C ASP A 44 1.35 -12.94 -14.81
N ASP A 45 0.58 -13.76 -14.09
CA ASP A 45 -0.72 -14.28 -14.55
C ASP A 45 -1.70 -13.18 -14.99
N CYS A 46 -1.57 -11.96 -14.46
CA CYS A 46 -2.39 -10.80 -14.82
C CYS A 46 -1.86 -10.02 -16.02
N MET A 47 -0.71 -10.40 -16.58
CA MET A 47 -0.07 -9.71 -17.70
C MET A 47 -0.81 -9.99 -19.01
N PRO A 48 -1.33 -8.94 -19.69
CA PRO A 48 -1.95 -9.07 -21.00
C PRO A 48 -1.07 -9.80 -22.02
N GLN A 49 -1.69 -10.58 -22.91
CA GLN A 49 -0.93 -11.29 -23.94
C GLN A 49 -0.20 -10.33 -24.89
N ASN A 50 -0.82 -9.20 -25.22
CA ASN A 50 -0.20 -8.14 -26.03
C ASN A 50 1.05 -7.56 -25.33
N ALA A 51 0.98 -7.34 -24.02
CA ALA A 51 2.14 -6.92 -23.22
C ALA A 51 3.26 -7.96 -23.24
N ARG A 52 2.93 -9.24 -23.09
CA ARG A 52 3.91 -10.35 -23.17
C ARG A 52 4.61 -10.40 -24.52
N ASN A 53 3.83 -10.28 -25.61
CA ASN A 53 4.36 -10.27 -26.97
C ASN A 53 5.28 -9.06 -27.20
N PHE A 54 4.85 -7.88 -26.76
CA PHE A 54 5.63 -6.65 -26.84
C PHE A 54 6.96 -6.75 -26.09
N TYR A 55 6.96 -7.13 -24.81
CA TYR A 55 8.20 -7.25 -24.04
C TYR A 55 9.12 -8.35 -24.58
N ALA A 56 8.57 -9.46 -25.06
CA ALA A 56 9.35 -10.51 -25.71
C ALA A 56 10.00 -10.01 -27.00
N TYR A 57 9.30 -9.19 -27.79
CA TYR A 57 9.86 -8.54 -28.97
C TYR A 57 10.98 -7.58 -28.61
N ILE A 58 10.76 -6.68 -27.64
CA ILE A 58 11.79 -5.73 -27.19
C ILE A 58 13.04 -6.46 -26.70
N TYR A 59 12.87 -7.55 -25.95
CA TYR A 59 13.99 -8.37 -25.50
C TYR A 59 14.75 -8.99 -26.67
N LYS A 60 14.05 -9.59 -27.66
CA LYS A 60 14.69 -10.13 -28.87
C LYS A 60 15.42 -9.06 -29.65
N TYR A 61 14.82 -7.89 -29.83
CA TYR A 61 15.43 -6.76 -30.52
C TYR A 61 16.72 -6.30 -29.83
N ILE A 62 16.71 -6.17 -28.50
CA ILE A 62 17.91 -5.77 -27.73
C ILE A 62 19.02 -6.83 -27.83
N MET A 63 18.67 -8.12 -27.79
CA MET A 63 19.66 -9.21 -27.78
C MET A 63 20.19 -9.55 -29.19
N ASN A 64 19.35 -9.46 -30.22
CA ASN A 64 19.69 -9.72 -31.61
C ASN A 64 18.71 -9.00 -32.56
N PRO A 65 19.00 -7.75 -32.98
CA PRO A 65 18.12 -6.97 -33.86
C PRO A 65 17.74 -7.67 -35.17
N ASP A 66 18.68 -8.43 -35.76
CA ASP A 66 18.44 -9.15 -37.03
C ASP A 66 17.37 -10.24 -36.88
N SER A 67 17.14 -10.74 -35.66
CA SER A 67 16.14 -11.78 -35.40
C SER A 67 14.69 -11.32 -35.55
N VAL A 68 14.48 -9.99 -35.61
CA VAL A 68 13.16 -9.36 -35.73
C VAL A 68 13.08 -8.40 -36.91
N ALA A 69 14.08 -8.35 -37.79
CA ALA A 69 14.15 -7.40 -38.90
C ALA A 69 12.95 -7.48 -39.88
N ASP A 70 12.39 -8.68 -40.05
CA ASP A 70 11.22 -8.94 -40.90
C ASP A 70 9.91 -9.14 -40.11
N ASP A 71 9.92 -8.93 -38.79
CA ASP A 71 8.75 -9.12 -37.94
C ASP A 71 7.81 -7.92 -38.03
N GLN A 72 6.68 -8.11 -38.73
CA GLN A 72 5.62 -7.11 -38.91
C GLN A 72 4.43 -7.35 -37.97
N THR A 73 4.62 -8.15 -36.92
CA THR A 73 3.52 -8.48 -35.99
C THR A 73 3.06 -7.22 -35.27
N ALA A 74 1.76 -6.92 -35.37
CA ALA A 74 1.15 -5.90 -34.55
C ALA A 74 1.27 -6.31 -33.07
N PHE A 75 1.76 -5.40 -32.22
CA PHE A 75 1.93 -5.68 -30.80
C PHE A 75 0.59 -5.65 -30.08
N SER A 76 -0.32 -4.79 -30.55
CA SER A 76 -1.61 -4.55 -29.95
C SER A 76 -2.56 -3.82 -30.91
N ASP A 77 -3.83 -3.74 -30.52
CA ASP A 77 -4.80 -2.86 -31.19
C ASP A 77 -4.48 -1.37 -30.96
N TYR A 78 -3.50 -1.04 -30.10
CA TYR A 78 -3.08 0.33 -29.78
C TYR A 78 -1.92 0.83 -30.63
N ASP A 79 -1.40 0.05 -31.58
CA ASP A 79 -0.17 0.39 -32.31
C ASP A 79 -0.27 1.75 -33.04
N GLN A 80 -1.44 2.07 -33.59
CA GLN A 80 -1.70 3.37 -34.21
C GLN A 80 -1.66 4.51 -33.17
N LEU A 81 -2.36 4.35 -32.04
CA LEU A 81 -2.35 5.37 -30.96
C LEU A 81 -0.94 5.57 -30.40
N ALA A 82 -0.19 4.47 -30.22
CA ALA A 82 1.19 4.52 -29.77
C ALA A 82 2.07 5.31 -30.77
N ALA A 83 1.92 5.05 -32.07
CA ALA A 83 2.65 5.77 -33.12
C ALA A 83 2.34 7.28 -33.11
N GLU A 84 1.07 7.66 -33.02
CA GLU A 84 0.65 9.07 -32.91
C GLU A 84 1.24 9.75 -31.66
N CYS A 85 1.29 9.06 -30.53
CA CYS A 85 1.88 9.61 -29.30
C CYS A 85 3.42 9.73 -29.36
N ILE A 86 4.10 8.74 -29.95
CA ILE A 86 5.56 8.67 -29.99
C ILE A 86 6.15 9.62 -31.04
N PHE A 87 5.55 9.66 -32.24
CA PHE A 87 6.08 10.39 -33.40
C PHE A 87 5.36 11.71 -33.68
N HIS A 88 4.09 11.84 -33.27
CA HIS A 88 3.27 13.01 -33.55
C HIS A 88 2.83 13.78 -32.30
N HIS A 89 3.38 13.42 -31.13
CA HIS A 89 3.14 14.13 -29.86
C HIS A 89 1.66 14.16 -29.45
N ALA A 90 0.87 13.18 -29.90
CA ALA A 90 -0.52 13.05 -29.50
C ALA A 90 -0.62 12.74 -27.99
N MET A 91 -1.67 13.25 -27.35
CA MET A 91 -2.00 12.87 -25.97
C MET A 91 -3.01 11.72 -26.01
N ILE A 92 -2.75 10.67 -25.24
CA ILE A 92 -3.68 9.56 -25.08
C ILE A 92 -4.32 9.67 -23.70
N LYS A 93 -5.64 9.61 -23.67
CA LYS A 93 -6.44 9.51 -22.46
C LYS A 93 -6.71 8.05 -22.15
N VAL A 94 -6.50 7.66 -20.90
CA VAL A 94 -6.91 6.38 -20.34
C VAL A 94 -7.90 6.63 -19.22
N ASP A 95 -9.15 6.21 -19.42
CA ASP A 95 -10.18 6.30 -18.40
C ASP A 95 -9.98 5.19 -17.37
N SER A 96 -9.68 5.59 -16.13
CA SER A 96 -9.38 4.63 -15.05
C SER A 96 -10.62 3.84 -14.56
N SER A 97 -11.82 4.27 -14.93
CA SER A 97 -13.09 3.65 -14.50
C SER A 97 -13.66 2.70 -15.54
N THR A 98 -13.55 3.04 -16.83
CA THR A 98 -14.06 2.21 -17.94
C THR A 98 -12.96 1.39 -18.62
N GLY A 99 -11.70 1.79 -18.47
CA GLY A 99 -10.57 1.21 -19.21
C GLY A 99 -10.50 1.67 -20.66
N GLU A 100 -11.36 2.61 -21.08
CA GLU A 100 -11.34 3.15 -22.45
C GLU A 100 -10.06 3.94 -22.72
N ILE A 101 -9.50 3.75 -23.91
CA ILE A 101 -8.26 4.37 -24.36
C ILE A 101 -8.55 5.09 -25.68
N GLU A 102 -8.28 6.38 -25.73
CA GLU A 102 -8.50 7.21 -26.92
C GLU A 102 -7.53 8.38 -26.99
N GLU A 103 -7.36 8.96 -28.18
CA GLU A 103 -6.64 10.22 -28.34
C GLU A 103 -7.46 11.39 -27.76
N THR A 104 -6.79 12.33 -27.10
CA THR A 104 -7.41 13.56 -26.59
C THR A 104 -6.62 14.80 -26.99
N LYS A 105 -7.32 15.94 -27.08
CA LYS A 105 -6.71 17.27 -27.27
C LYS A 105 -6.55 18.05 -25.97
N THR A 106 -7.15 17.58 -24.88
CA THR A 106 -7.15 18.28 -23.59
C THR A 106 -6.94 17.30 -22.44
N PRO A 107 -6.06 17.61 -21.47
CA PRO A 107 -5.92 16.80 -20.27
C PRO A 107 -7.18 16.93 -19.41
N ASP A 108 -7.81 15.79 -19.13
CA ASP A 108 -8.92 15.65 -18.19
C ASP A 108 -8.37 15.30 -16.80
N SER A 109 -8.88 15.93 -15.74
CA SER A 109 -8.36 15.75 -14.38
C SER A 109 -8.61 14.36 -13.81
N ASP A 110 -9.61 13.65 -14.33
CA ASP A 110 -10.06 12.36 -13.78
C ASP A 110 -9.49 11.15 -14.54
N CYS A 111 -8.59 11.39 -15.50
CA CYS A 111 -8.00 10.35 -16.36
C CYS A 111 -6.47 10.36 -16.32
N ILE A 112 -5.89 9.23 -16.68
CA ILE A 112 -4.44 9.14 -16.89
C ILE A 112 -4.17 9.68 -18.29
N ILE A 113 -3.24 10.63 -18.41
CA ILE A 113 -2.83 11.21 -19.69
C ILE A 113 -1.42 10.70 -20.01
N ILE A 114 -1.29 10.00 -21.14
CA ILE A 114 -0.02 9.54 -21.70
C ILE A 114 0.42 10.55 -22.75
N ARG A 115 1.67 11.02 -22.64
CA ARG A 115 2.32 11.90 -23.62
C ARG A 115 3.83 11.69 -23.56
N THR A 116 4.55 12.10 -24.61
CA THR A 116 6.01 11.92 -24.68
C THR A 116 6.83 13.22 -24.70
N ASP A 117 6.15 14.36 -24.57
CA ASP A 117 6.76 15.69 -24.75
C ASP A 117 7.64 16.08 -23.56
N ASP A 118 7.20 15.71 -22.36
CA ASP A 118 7.91 15.93 -21.10
C ASP A 118 8.86 14.78 -20.75
N LEU A 119 8.98 13.76 -21.60
CA LEU A 119 9.80 12.57 -21.31
C LEU A 119 11.30 12.91 -21.29
N GLY A 120 11.73 13.86 -22.14
CA GLY A 120 13.09 14.41 -22.10
C GLY A 120 13.36 15.23 -20.83
N GLU A 121 12.42 16.08 -20.42
CA GLU A 121 12.50 16.83 -19.16
C GLU A 121 12.41 15.92 -17.93
N SER A 122 11.64 14.83 -18.04
CA SER A 122 11.52 13.78 -17.02
C SER A 122 12.82 13.01 -16.88
N PHE A 123 13.50 12.72 -18.01
CA PHE A 123 14.85 12.17 -17.99
C PHE A 123 15.83 13.16 -17.34
N GLU A 124 15.76 14.44 -17.69
CA GLU A 124 16.63 15.47 -17.11
C GLU A 124 16.35 15.76 -15.63
N SER A 125 15.13 15.50 -15.15
CA SER A 125 14.77 15.61 -13.73
C SER A 125 15.00 14.32 -12.95
N MET A 126 15.40 13.23 -13.60
CA MET A 126 15.78 12.01 -12.90
C MET A 126 16.94 12.29 -11.93
N PRO A 127 16.96 11.62 -10.77
CA PRO A 127 18.11 11.66 -9.87
C PRO A 127 19.41 11.35 -10.62
N SER A 128 20.49 12.09 -10.32
CA SER A 128 21.79 11.90 -10.98
C SER A 128 22.32 10.47 -10.88
N SER A 129 21.96 9.74 -9.82
CA SER A 129 22.21 8.31 -9.65
C SER A 129 21.61 7.49 -10.79
N MET A 130 20.33 7.68 -11.10
CA MET A 130 19.61 6.98 -12.16
C MET A 130 20.18 7.31 -13.55
N LYS A 131 20.49 8.59 -13.79
CA LYS A 131 21.17 9.01 -15.03
C LYS A 131 22.54 8.35 -15.17
N CYS A 132 23.30 8.26 -14.08
CA CYS A 132 24.61 7.60 -14.07
C CYS A 132 24.49 6.11 -14.41
N VAL A 133 23.52 5.42 -13.82
CA VAL A 133 23.26 4.00 -14.11
C VAL A 133 22.83 3.78 -15.57
N LEU A 134 21.91 4.60 -16.09
CA LEU A 134 21.49 4.52 -17.48
C LEU A 134 22.65 4.82 -18.43
N ASN A 135 23.47 5.83 -18.12
CA ASN A 135 24.68 6.12 -18.88
C ASN A 135 25.70 4.99 -18.79
N ASP A 136 25.89 4.36 -17.64
CA ASP A 136 26.79 3.22 -17.48
C ASP A 136 26.32 2.00 -18.30
N LEU A 137 25.01 1.73 -18.33
CA LEU A 137 24.41 0.70 -19.17
C LEU A 137 24.60 1.01 -20.66
N ILE A 138 24.34 2.24 -21.09
CA ILE A 138 24.55 2.70 -22.47
C ILE A 138 26.04 2.59 -22.84
N ASN A 139 26.93 3.02 -21.95
CA ASN A 139 28.38 2.94 -22.15
C ASN A 139 28.88 1.49 -22.20
N GLN A 140 28.33 0.58 -21.39
CA GLN A 140 28.66 -0.84 -21.44
C GLN A 140 28.19 -1.49 -22.74
N ILE A 141 26.97 -1.16 -23.21
CA ILE A 141 26.45 -1.63 -24.50
C ILE A 141 27.38 -1.15 -25.63
N ILE A 142 27.74 0.13 -25.62
CA ILE A 142 28.69 0.73 -26.56
C ILE A 142 30.06 0.04 -26.50
N ALA A 143 30.64 -0.12 -25.30
CA ALA A 143 31.97 -0.69 -25.11
C ALA A 143 32.02 -2.19 -25.46
N SER A 144 30.89 -2.91 -25.37
CA SER A 144 30.79 -4.32 -25.72
C SER A 144 30.76 -4.60 -27.23
N GLY A 145 30.47 -3.58 -28.06
CA GLY A 145 30.31 -3.74 -29.51
C GLY A 145 31.23 -2.88 -30.37
N ILE A 146 31.95 -1.90 -29.79
CA ILE A 146 32.71 -0.90 -30.56
C ILE A 146 34.08 -0.66 -29.93
N ASP A 147 35.13 -1.22 -30.54
CA ASP A 147 36.54 -1.07 -30.10
C ASP A 147 37.14 0.33 -30.38
N THR A 148 36.37 1.25 -30.96
CA THR A 148 36.81 2.60 -31.33
C THR A 148 36.01 3.69 -30.62
N PRO A 149 36.65 4.81 -30.23
CA PRO A 149 35.93 5.95 -29.69
C PRO A 149 34.90 6.46 -30.71
N LEU A 150 33.61 6.41 -30.34
CA LEU A 150 32.51 6.93 -31.16
C LEU A 150 32.70 8.41 -31.46
N ALA A 151 32.44 8.81 -32.71
CA ALA A 151 32.33 10.22 -33.07
C ALA A 151 31.10 10.85 -32.39
N ASP A 152 31.12 12.17 -32.20
CA ASP A 152 30.03 12.90 -31.53
C ASP A 152 28.67 12.70 -32.24
N GLN A 153 28.68 12.57 -33.57
CA GLN A 153 27.46 12.28 -34.35
C GLN A 153 26.88 10.90 -34.05
N ASP A 154 27.72 9.88 -33.92
CA ASP A 154 27.28 8.52 -33.61
C ASP A 154 26.72 8.44 -32.18
N ARG A 155 27.32 9.18 -31.25
CA ARG A 155 26.80 9.31 -29.87
C ARG A 155 25.40 9.94 -29.85
N ILE A 156 25.18 11.01 -30.63
CA ILE A 156 23.87 11.65 -30.74
C ILE A 156 22.85 10.69 -31.38
N ALA A 157 23.24 9.95 -32.41
CA ALA A 157 22.36 8.95 -33.05
C ALA A 157 21.95 7.84 -32.06
N LEU A 158 22.91 7.30 -31.30
CA LEU A 158 22.65 6.30 -30.26
C LEU A 158 21.74 6.83 -29.14
N GLN A 159 21.95 8.07 -28.70
CA GLN A 159 21.07 8.72 -27.72
C GLN A 159 19.64 8.88 -28.23
N ASN A 160 19.45 9.28 -29.48
CA ASN A 160 18.13 9.39 -30.10
C ASN A 160 17.44 8.03 -30.23
N LEU A 161 18.18 6.97 -30.59
CA LEU A 161 17.67 5.60 -30.62
C LEU A 161 17.27 5.12 -29.22
N ALA A 162 18.11 5.37 -28.20
CA ALA A 162 17.80 5.02 -26.82
C ALA A 162 16.53 5.75 -26.32
N LEU A 163 16.38 7.03 -26.67
CA LEU A 163 15.19 7.82 -26.35
C LEU A 163 13.94 7.25 -27.06
N LEU A 164 14.05 6.86 -28.32
CA LEU A 164 12.94 6.25 -29.07
C LEU A 164 12.50 4.92 -28.46
N VAL A 165 13.45 4.04 -28.11
CA VAL A 165 13.16 2.77 -27.41
C VAL A 165 12.50 3.06 -26.06
N THR A 166 13.00 4.04 -25.31
CA THR A 166 12.43 4.44 -24.01
C THR A 166 10.99 4.93 -24.16
N LYS A 167 10.71 5.82 -25.13
CA LYS A 167 9.36 6.29 -25.44
C LYS A 167 8.44 5.13 -25.79
N THR A 168 8.92 4.20 -26.62
CA THR A 168 8.15 3.03 -27.06
C THR A 168 7.79 2.16 -25.86
N VAL A 169 8.76 1.76 -25.04
CA VAL A 169 8.51 0.95 -23.84
C VAL A 169 7.56 1.67 -22.88
N TYR A 170 7.75 2.98 -22.65
CA TYR A 170 6.90 3.77 -21.78
C TYR A 170 5.44 3.81 -22.24
N VAL A 171 5.19 4.17 -23.50
CA VAL A 171 3.83 4.33 -24.04
C VAL A 171 3.09 2.99 -24.03
N TYR A 172 3.70 1.93 -24.57
CA TYR A 172 3.08 0.60 -24.59
C TYR A 172 2.83 0.07 -23.19
N SER A 173 3.77 0.23 -22.25
CA SER A 173 3.57 -0.22 -20.87
C SER A 173 2.35 0.42 -20.22
N LEU A 174 2.10 1.71 -20.49
CA LEU A 174 0.93 2.43 -19.96
C LEU A 174 -0.38 2.04 -20.67
N LEU A 175 -0.33 1.77 -21.98
CA LEU A 175 -1.49 1.29 -22.74
C LEU A 175 -1.98 -0.09 -22.25
N PHE A 176 -1.11 -0.91 -21.68
CA PHE A 176 -1.48 -2.23 -21.14
C PHE A 176 -1.99 -2.19 -19.69
N VAL A 177 -1.86 -1.06 -18.99
CA VAL A 177 -2.28 -0.94 -17.57
C VAL A 177 -3.77 -1.24 -17.36
N PRO A 178 -4.71 -0.75 -18.19
CA PRO A 178 -6.14 -1.00 -17.96
C PRO A 178 -6.49 -2.49 -17.97
N GLU A 179 -6.06 -3.21 -19.00
CA GLU A 179 -6.30 -4.65 -19.12
C GLU A 179 -5.62 -5.41 -17.97
N TYR A 180 -4.38 -5.02 -17.61
CA TYR A 180 -3.68 -5.59 -16.45
C TYR A 180 -4.49 -5.42 -15.15
N LEU A 181 -5.00 -4.21 -14.90
CA LEU A 181 -5.80 -3.90 -13.70
C LEU A 181 -7.14 -4.64 -13.69
N GLU A 182 -7.77 -4.83 -14.85
CA GLU A 182 -8.98 -5.63 -14.98
C GLU A 182 -8.73 -7.10 -14.65
N GLN A 183 -7.65 -7.68 -15.19
CA GLN A 183 -7.26 -9.06 -14.88
C GLN A 183 -6.94 -9.22 -13.39
N LEU A 184 -6.18 -8.29 -12.81
CA LEU A 184 -5.90 -8.28 -11.38
C LEU A 184 -7.18 -8.15 -10.55
N TYR A 185 -8.10 -7.26 -10.95
CA TYR A 185 -9.40 -7.11 -10.29
C TYR A 185 -10.20 -8.42 -10.34
N LYS A 186 -10.25 -9.11 -11.48
CA LYS A 186 -10.93 -10.40 -11.63
C LYS A 186 -10.34 -11.45 -10.69
N ARG A 187 -9.01 -11.58 -10.64
CA ARG A 187 -8.31 -12.51 -9.72
C ARG A 187 -8.70 -12.26 -8.26
N ILE A 188 -8.75 -10.98 -7.87
CA ILE A 188 -9.04 -10.60 -6.47
C ILE A 188 -10.52 -10.71 -6.13
N ALA A 189 -11.38 -10.03 -6.89
CA ALA A 189 -12.77 -9.79 -6.54
C ALA A 189 -13.70 -10.94 -6.96
N VAL A 190 -13.37 -11.66 -8.05
CA VAL A 190 -14.22 -12.74 -8.60
C VAL A 190 -13.70 -14.10 -8.16
N GLU A 191 -12.40 -14.34 -8.31
CA GLU A 191 -11.79 -15.65 -8.02
C GLU A 191 -11.41 -15.80 -6.54
N GLY A 192 -11.39 -14.71 -5.78
CA GLY A 192 -11.13 -14.75 -4.34
C GLY A 192 -9.68 -15.08 -3.99
N GLU A 193 -8.72 -14.62 -4.80
CA GLU A 193 -7.30 -14.94 -4.66
C GLU A 193 -6.76 -14.62 -3.25
N LEU A 194 -6.49 -15.67 -2.46
CA LEU A 194 -6.15 -15.55 -1.03
C LEU A 194 -4.84 -14.76 -0.82
N LEU A 195 -3.87 -14.94 -1.71
CA LEU A 195 -2.58 -14.23 -1.62
C LEU A 195 -2.78 -12.72 -1.74
N ALA A 196 -3.66 -12.26 -2.64
CA ALA A 196 -3.94 -10.85 -2.81
C ALA A 196 -4.64 -10.23 -1.60
N TYR A 197 -5.59 -10.95 -0.97
CA TYR A 197 -6.19 -10.52 0.29
C TYR A 197 -5.17 -10.41 1.41
N CYS A 198 -4.23 -11.37 1.52
CA CYS A 198 -3.12 -11.31 2.46
C CYS A 198 -2.23 -10.08 2.22
N ILE A 199 -1.80 -9.85 0.98
CA ILE A 199 -0.95 -8.70 0.60
C ILE A 199 -1.66 -7.39 0.93
N TYR A 200 -2.94 -7.25 0.53
CA TYR A 200 -3.72 -6.04 0.80
C TYR A 200 -3.87 -5.78 2.30
N PHE A 201 -4.22 -6.80 3.08
CA PHE A 201 -4.35 -6.67 4.52
C PHE A 201 -3.01 -6.26 5.15
N PHE A 202 -1.93 -6.93 4.76
CA PHE A 202 -0.58 -6.69 5.26
C PHE A 202 -0.10 -5.26 5.01
N VAL A 203 -0.19 -4.80 3.77
CA VAL A 203 0.20 -3.44 3.35
C VAL A 203 -0.64 -2.38 4.05
N THR A 204 -1.95 -2.63 4.22
CA THR A 204 -2.89 -1.62 4.71
C THR A 204 -2.97 -1.54 6.24
N PHE A 205 -2.86 -2.68 6.93
CA PHE A 205 -3.21 -2.77 8.36
C PHE A 205 -2.08 -3.25 9.26
N ASP A 206 -1.08 -3.95 8.72
CA ASP A 206 0.03 -4.52 9.49
C ASP A 206 1.37 -3.86 9.14
N HIS A 207 1.39 -2.59 8.73
CA HIS A 207 2.64 -1.86 8.41
C HIS A 207 3.51 -2.58 7.37
N GLY A 208 2.87 -3.30 6.43
CA GLY A 208 3.56 -4.22 5.53
C GLY A 208 4.63 -3.55 4.68
N LEU A 209 4.44 -2.29 4.28
CA LEU A 209 5.46 -1.55 3.51
C LEU A 209 6.74 -1.31 4.30
N ARG A 210 6.65 -1.02 5.61
CA ARG A 210 7.82 -0.91 6.48
C ARG A 210 8.50 -2.26 6.66
N GLN A 211 7.73 -3.31 6.91
CA GLN A 211 8.29 -4.65 7.07
C GLN A 211 8.98 -5.14 5.80
N MET A 212 8.40 -4.89 4.62
CA MET A 212 9.05 -5.20 3.34
C MET A 212 10.33 -4.37 3.14
N ALA A 213 10.32 -3.09 3.50
CA ALA A 213 11.51 -2.25 3.43
C ALA A 213 12.65 -2.79 4.31
N ASP A 214 12.35 -3.25 5.53
CA ASP A 214 13.33 -3.90 6.41
C ASP A 214 13.93 -5.15 5.75
N VAL A 215 13.07 -6.06 5.30
CA VAL A 215 13.48 -7.32 4.65
C VAL A 215 14.33 -7.05 3.41
N PHE A 216 13.89 -6.14 2.54
CA PHE A 216 14.64 -5.80 1.33
C PHE A 216 15.94 -5.05 1.63
N SER A 217 15.99 -4.20 2.66
CA SER A 217 17.22 -3.49 3.01
C SER A 217 18.36 -4.44 3.39
N LYS A 218 18.03 -5.60 3.96
CA LYS A 218 18.99 -6.64 4.34
C LYS A 218 19.48 -7.46 3.14
N GLN A 219 18.69 -7.54 2.07
CA GLN A 219 18.96 -8.36 0.89
C GLN A 219 19.55 -7.56 -0.29
N MET A 220 19.15 -6.29 -0.45
CA MET A 220 19.45 -5.46 -1.63
C MET A 220 20.61 -4.48 -1.43
N VAL A 221 21.09 -4.33 -0.19
CA VAL A 221 22.16 -3.36 0.17
C VAL A 221 23.42 -4.07 0.67
N ASP A 222 23.63 -5.33 0.29
CA ASP A 222 24.94 -5.94 0.40
C ASP A 222 25.86 -5.48 -0.75
N GLY A 223 27.17 -5.64 -0.59
CA GLY A 223 28.17 -5.16 -1.56
C GLY A 223 28.16 -5.87 -2.91
N GLN A 224 27.16 -6.72 -3.20
CA GLN A 224 27.01 -7.47 -4.44
C GLN A 224 25.86 -6.95 -5.32
N SER A 225 25.05 -5.99 -4.84
CA SER A 225 23.97 -5.43 -5.66
C SER A 225 24.51 -4.48 -6.75
N THR A 226 23.92 -4.56 -7.94
CA THR A 226 24.26 -3.62 -9.02
C THR A 226 23.78 -2.22 -8.65
N SER A 227 24.44 -1.19 -9.22
CA SER A 227 24.02 0.22 -9.04
C SER A 227 22.55 0.45 -9.44
N PHE A 228 22.04 -0.30 -10.42
CA PHE A 228 20.64 -0.31 -10.83
C PHE A 228 19.71 -0.89 -9.76
N THR A 229 20.01 -2.08 -9.23
CA THR A 229 19.18 -2.73 -8.20
C THR A 229 19.08 -1.88 -6.94
N ALA A 230 20.20 -1.29 -6.51
CA ALA A 230 20.23 -0.37 -5.38
C ALA A 230 19.34 0.87 -5.61
N GLU A 231 19.35 1.45 -6.81
CA GLU A 231 18.52 2.62 -7.12
C GLU A 231 17.03 2.28 -7.21
N MET A 232 16.68 1.13 -7.81
CA MET A 232 15.31 0.63 -7.82
C MET A 232 14.77 0.45 -6.40
N PHE A 233 15.58 -0.10 -5.50
CA PHE A 233 15.21 -0.22 -4.10
C PHE A 233 14.97 1.16 -3.45
N ARG A 234 15.85 2.15 -3.67
CA ARG A 234 15.67 3.51 -3.17
C ARG A 234 14.37 4.14 -3.69
N MET A 235 14.04 3.94 -4.97
CA MET A 235 12.77 4.41 -5.54
C MET A 235 11.56 3.75 -4.86
N CYS A 236 11.55 2.43 -4.71
CA CYS A 236 10.50 1.72 -3.98
C CYS A 236 10.36 2.24 -2.55
N LEU A 237 11.48 2.48 -1.86
CA LEU A 237 11.51 2.98 -0.49
C LEU A 237 10.87 4.38 -0.39
N ARG A 238 11.20 5.29 -1.31
CA ARG A 238 10.57 6.62 -1.40
C ARG A 238 9.06 6.50 -1.55
N THR A 239 8.61 5.66 -2.48
CA THR A 239 7.19 5.41 -2.75
C THR A 239 6.49 4.79 -1.54
N PHE A 240 7.11 3.81 -0.88
CA PHE A 240 6.57 3.17 0.32
C PHE A 240 6.37 4.17 1.47
N ILE A 241 7.35 5.03 1.72
CA ILE A 241 7.25 6.07 2.75
C ILE A 241 6.15 7.07 2.38
N ALA A 242 6.18 7.64 1.17
CA ALA A 242 5.21 8.64 0.74
C ALA A 242 3.78 8.09 0.77
N HIS A 243 3.58 6.88 0.25
CA HIS A 243 2.27 6.24 0.23
C HIS A 243 1.79 5.88 1.63
N SER A 244 2.64 5.30 2.49
CA SER A 244 2.24 4.91 3.85
C SER A 244 1.86 6.09 4.74
N LEU A 245 2.55 7.23 4.61
CA LEU A 245 2.21 8.46 5.31
C LEU A 245 0.90 9.07 4.78
N THR A 246 0.72 9.10 3.46
CA THR A 246 -0.49 9.66 2.82
C THR A 246 -1.73 8.83 3.14
N SER A 247 -1.61 7.50 3.06
CA SER A 247 -2.68 6.55 3.42
C SER A 247 -2.86 6.38 4.93
N ARG A 248 -1.94 6.94 5.74
CA ARG A 248 -1.90 6.83 7.21
C ARG A 248 -1.86 5.39 7.72
N THR A 249 -1.30 4.49 6.91
CA THR A 249 -0.97 3.13 7.32
C THR A 249 0.32 3.11 8.14
N ASP A 250 1.08 4.21 8.11
CA ASP A 250 2.25 4.36 8.96
C ASP A 250 2.59 5.78 9.41
N THR A 251 3.58 5.91 10.29
CA THR A 251 4.02 7.20 10.88
C THR A 251 5.47 7.54 10.56
N LYS A 252 5.82 8.84 10.67
CA LYS A 252 7.22 9.29 10.52
C LYS A 252 8.10 8.65 11.59
N GLU A 253 7.61 8.56 12.82
CA GLU A 253 8.33 8.00 13.97
C GLU A 253 8.67 6.53 13.75
N GLY A 254 7.75 5.72 13.23
CA GLY A 254 8.07 4.32 12.99
C GLY A 254 9.05 4.14 11.81
N TRP A 255 9.03 5.02 10.80
CA TRP A 255 10.02 4.99 9.73
C TRP A 255 11.40 5.42 10.24
N GLN A 256 11.45 6.39 11.16
CA GLN A 256 12.69 6.74 11.88
C GLN A 256 13.19 5.57 12.73
N GLN A 257 12.29 4.83 13.39
CA GLN A 257 12.66 3.64 14.14
C GLN A 257 13.31 2.60 13.21
N LEU A 258 12.67 2.27 12.07
CA LEU A 258 13.27 1.37 11.09
C LEU A 258 14.64 1.86 10.60
N ALA A 259 14.75 3.17 10.30
CA ALA A 259 16.04 3.73 9.89
C ALA A 259 17.11 3.50 10.96
N ASN A 260 16.79 3.72 12.24
CA ASN A 260 17.76 3.53 13.32
C ASN A 260 18.08 2.06 13.63
N GLU A 261 17.20 1.14 13.27
CA GLU A 261 17.39 -0.31 13.45
C GLU A 261 18.12 -0.95 12.26
N THR A 262 18.12 -0.32 11.08
CA THR A 262 18.84 -0.83 9.92
C THR A 262 20.35 -0.67 10.07
N SER A 263 21.10 -1.66 9.60
CA SER A 263 22.57 -1.60 9.54
C SER A 263 23.08 -0.91 8.26
N SER A 264 22.19 -0.49 7.37
CA SER A 264 22.53 0.12 6.08
C SER A 264 22.51 1.64 6.17
N ASP A 265 23.69 2.26 6.08
CA ASP A 265 23.83 3.73 6.03
C ASP A 265 23.07 4.36 4.86
N ASP A 266 23.00 3.65 3.72
CA ASP A 266 22.28 4.12 2.54
C ASP A 266 20.77 4.08 2.72
N CYS A 267 20.25 2.99 3.32
CA CYS A 267 18.84 2.88 3.68
C CYS A 267 18.48 3.98 4.71
N TRP A 268 19.32 4.19 5.72
CA TRP A 268 19.14 5.24 6.71
C TRP A 268 19.04 6.63 6.05
N LYS A 269 19.99 6.99 5.17
CA LYS A 269 20.01 8.28 4.49
C LYS A 269 18.77 8.49 3.63
N GLU A 270 18.37 7.47 2.88
CA GLU A 270 17.23 7.54 1.98
C GLU A 270 15.91 7.73 2.74
N ILE A 271 15.70 6.97 3.84
CA ILE A 271 14.53 7.15 4.71
C ILE A 271 14.51 8.58 5.27
N MET A 272 15.62 9.05 5.84
CA MET A 272 15.69 10.36 6.49
C MET A 272 15.49 11.51 5.51
N PHE A 273 16.04 11.40 4.29
CA PHE A 273 15.84 12.38 3.23
C PHE A 273 14.36 12.43 2.80
N THR A 274 13.77 11.26 2.52
CA THR A 274 12.37 11.16 2.12
C THR A 274 11.43 11.74 3.18
N LEU A 275 11.63 11.40 4.45
CA LEU A 275 10.80 11.90 5.56
C LEU A 275 10.83 13.42 5.72
N ARG A 276 11.94 14.08 5.37
CA ARG A 276 12.06 15.55 5.37
C ARG A 276 11.24 16.18 4.26
N SER A 277 11.20 15.53 3.09
CA SER A 277 10.46 16.00 1.92
C SER A 277 8.94 15.80 2.04
N CYS A 278 8.47 14.79 2.79
CA CYS A 278 7.04 14.55 2.99
C CYS A 278 6.41 15.58 3.93
N GLN A 279 5.40 16.32 3.43
CA GLN A 279 4.60 17.21 4.26
C GLN A 279 3.82 16.42 5.33
N SER A 280 4.00 16.77 6.61
CA SER A 280 3.30 16.11 7.71
C SER A 280 1.85 16.60 7.76
N HIS A 281 0.92 15.78 7.25
CA HIS A 281 -0.48 15.92 7.63
C HIS A 281 -0.61 15.32 9.04
N GLY A 282 -0.41 16.17 10.06
CA GLY A 282 -0.37 15.84 11.49
C GLY A 282 -1.68 15.30 12.07
N GLY A 283 -2.23 14.25 11.49
CA GLY A 283 -3.31 13.47 12.06
C GLY A 283 -2.72 12.28 12.82
N GLN A 284 -2.99 12.21 14.13
CA GLN A 284 -2.79 11.00 14.93
C GLN A 284 -3.24 9.75 14.17
N GLN A 285 -2.40 8.71 14.24
CA GLN A 285 -2.63 7.38 13.67
C GLN A 285 -4.08 6.95 13.88
N LYS A 286 -4.75 6.51 12.81
CA LYS A 286 -6.01 5.79 12.98
C LYS A 286 -5.65 4.38 13.46
N ASP A 287 -5.43 4.23 14.77
CA ASP A 287 -5.52 2.92 15.40
C ASP A 287 -6.86 2.31 14.97
N SER A 288 -6.76 1.20 14.28
CA SER A 288 -7.82 0.63 13.46
C SER A 288 -8.11 -0.81 13.87
N ARG A 289 -7.59 -1.27 15.01
CA ARG A 289 -7.86 -2.61 15.55
C ARG A 289 -9.36 -2.90 15.59
N THR A 290 -9.73 -4.12 15.20
CA THR A 290 -11.10 -4.63 15.28
C THR A 290 -11.52 -4.85 16.73
N LEU A 291 -12.82 -5.02 16.98
CA LEU A 291 -13.28 -5.29 18.35
C LEU A 291 -12.69 -6.60 18.89
N ASP A 292 -12.51 -7.61 18.04
CA ASP A 292 -11.88 -8.88 18.44
C ASP A 292 -10.39 -8.75 18.75
N GLU A 293 -9.68 -7.79 18.15
CA GLU A 293 -8.28 -7.49 18.47
C GLU A 293 -8.16 -6.66 19.76
N LEU A 294 -9.20 -5.87 20.10
CA LEU A 294 -9.22 -5.09 21.33
C LEU A 294 -9.64 -5.92 22.55
N LEU A 295 -10.53 -6.91 22.40
CA LEU A 295 -11.06 -7.67 23.53
C LEU A 295 -10.09 -8.72 24.05
N ILE A 296 -9.99 -8.82 25.38
CA ILE A 296 -9.13 -9.77 26.11
C ILE A 296 -10.02 -10.80 26.82
N GLY A 297 -9.80 -12.09 26.57
CA GLY A 297 -10.56 -13.20 27.18
C GLY A 297 -11.55 -13.84 26.21
N ASP A 298 -12.70 -14.32 26.72
CA ASP A 298 -13.76 -14.94 25.91
C ASP A 298 -14.48 -13.88 25.05
N LYS A 299 -13.98 -13.71 23.82
CA LYS A 299 -14.46 -12.70 22.86
C LYS A 299 -15.91 -12.94 22.45
N ALA A 300 -16.38 -14.19 22.36
CA ALA A 300 -17.74 -14.49 21.94
C ALA A 300 -18.74 -14.02 23.01
N ARG A 301 -18.46 -14.35 24.27
CA ARG A 301 -19.24 -13.92 25.43
C ARG A 301 -19.21 -12.41 25.62
N LEU A 302 -18.03 -11.79 25.54
CA LEU A 302 -17.90 -10.33 25.66
C LEU A 302 -18.68 -9.61 24.56
N LYS A 303 -18.64 -10.09 23.32
CA LYS A 303 -19.46 -9.53 22.22
C LYS A 303 -20.96 -9.70 22.46
N ALA A 304 -21.41 -10.80 23.06
CA ALA A 304 -22.82 -10.96 23.44
C ALA A 304 -23.24 -9.92 24.49
N HIS A 305 -22.48 -9.79 25.58
CA HIS A 305 -22.74 -8.76 26.61
C HIS A 305 -22.68 -7.34 26.08
N ILE A 306 -21.78 -7.05 25.13
CA ILE A 306 -21.72 -5.74 24.46
C ILE A 306 -22.99 -5.48 23.64
N LYS A 307 -23.53 -6.48 22.94
CA LYS A 307 -24.81 -6.34 22.22
C LYS A 307 -25.96 -6.06 23.20
N ASP A 308 -25.99 -6.78 24.32
CA ASP A 308 -26.99 -6.56 25.37
C ASP A 308 -26.87 -5.14 25.95
N TYR A 309 -25.66 -4.68 26.21
CA TYR A 309 -25.39 -3.30 26.65
C TYR A 309 -25.97 -2.26 25.69
N LEU A 310 -25.68 -2.42 24.39
CA LEU A 310 -26.13 -1.50 23.35
C LEU A 310 -27.65 -1.47 23.24
N SER A 311 -28.32 -2.60 23.49
CA SER A 311 -29.78 -2.68 23.50
C SER A 311 -30.41 -1.97 24.70
N GLU A 312 -29.81 -2.10 25.89
CA GLU A 312 -30.31 -1.50 27.13
C GLU A 312 -29.96 0.01 27.26
N ASN A 313 -28.94 0.48 26.54
CA ASN A 313 -28.37 1.81 26.70
C ASN A 313 -28.28 2.59 25.37
N PRO A 314 -29.42 2.97 24.75
CA PRO A 314 -29.44 3.60 23.43
C PRO A 314 -28.89 5.04 23.39
N GLY A 315 -28.61 5.67 24.54
CA GLY A 315 -28.09 7.03 24.60
C GLY A 315 -26.64 7.12 24.14
N THR A 316 -26.33 7.99 23.18
CA THR A 316 -24.98 8.18 22.62
C THR A 316 -23.91 8.41 23.68
N SER A 317 -24.20 9.24 24.71
CA SER A 317 -23.27 9.50 25.81
C SER A 317 -22.94 8.27 26.68
N ARG A 318 -23.80 7.23 26.66
CA ARG A 318 -23.61 6.00 27.43
C ARG A 318 -22.57 5.07 26.79
N LEU A 319 -22.19 5.26 25.54
CA LEU A 319 -21.09 4.52 24.92
C LEU A 319 -19.74 4.76 25.62
N ALA A 320 -19.59 5.89 26.31
CA ALA A 320 -18.45 6.17 27.17
C ALA A 320 -18.34 5.20 28.35
N TYR A 321 -19.48 4.82 28.93
CA TYR A 321 -19.54 3.94 30.09
C TYR A 321 -19.16 2.51 29.73
N LEU A 322 -19.45 2.09 28.50
CA LEU A 322 -19.08 0.78 27.99
C LEU A 322 -17.55 0.61 27.94
N LEU A 323 -16.84 1.54 27.30
CA LEU A 323 -15.37 1.49 27.25
C LEU A 323 -14.76 1.55 28.64
N TYR A 324 -15.34 2.38 29.52
CA TYR A 324 -14.88 2.49 30.89
C TYR A 324 -15.06 1.18 31.67
N ALA A 325 -16.22 0.54 31.59
CA ALA A 325 -16.51 -0.74 32.26
C ALA A 325 -15.61 -1.87 31.75
N LEU A 326 -15.41 -1.98 30.43
CA LEU A 326 -14.50 -2.95 29.84
C LEU A 326 -13.06 -2.78 30.36
N ARG A 327 -12.60 -1.53 30.46
CA ARG A 327 -11.28 -1.20 31.00
C ARG A 327 -11.14 -1.53 32.49
N GLN A 328 -12.17 -1.27 33.30
CA GLN A 328 -12.19 -1.63 34.72
C GLN A 328 -12.21 -3.14 34.94
N SER A 329 -12.89 -3.88 34.05
CA SER A 329 -12.93 -5.35 34.09
C SER A 329 -11.67 -6.03 33.53
N GLY A 330 -10.74 -5.29 32.94
CA GLY A 330 -9.52 -5.85 32.34
C GLY A 330 -9.72 -6.60 31.01
N HIS A 331 -10.89 -6.46 30.37
CA HIS A 331 -11.26 -7.21 29.16
C HIS A 331 -11.05 -6.45 27.85
N ILE A 332 -10.26 -5.38 27.88
CA ILE A 332 -9.92 -4.62 26.67
C ILE A 332 -8.48 -4.09 26.73
N GLU A 333 -7.78 -4.17 25.60
CA GLU A 333 -6.49 -3.54 25.42
C GLU A 333 -6.57 -2.01 25.48
N SER A 334 -5.44 -1.37 25.82
CA SER A 334 -5.32 0.08 25.80
C SER A 334 -5.55 0.61 24.38
N CYS A 335 -6.57 1.43 24.21
CA CYS A 335 -6.91 2.10 22.97
C CYS A 335 -7.53 3.48 23.25
N ASN A 336 -7.49 4.36 22.26
CA ASN A 336 -8.21 5.63 22.34
C ASN A 336 -9.71 5.42 22.06
N TYR A 337 -10.55 6.37 22.49
CA TYR A 337 -12.01 6.25 22.34
C TYR A 337 -12.45 6.13 20.88
N ILE A 338 -11.76 6.83 19.96
CA ILE A 338 -12.10 6.80 18.54
C ILE A 338 -11.86 5.42 17.93
N THR A 339 -10.76 4.75 18.29
CA THR A 339 -10.48 3.35 17.91
C THR A 339 -11.61 2.46 18.39
N PHE A 340 -11.95 2.52 19.68
CA PHE A 340 -13.00 1.69 20.26
C PHE A 340 -14.36 1.94 19.58
N HIS A 341 -14.73 3.20 19.38
CA HIS A 341 -16.00 3.56 18.75
C HIS A 341 -16.12 3.00 17.33
N ARG A 342 -15.04 3.08 16.54
CA ARG A 342 -15.01 2.50 15.18
C ARG A 342 -15.07 0.98 15.21
N ALA A 343 -14.31 0.35 16.10
CA ALA A 343 -14.31 -1.10 16.28
C ALA A 343 -15.71 -1.61 16.66
N LEU A 344 -16.37 -0.91 17.58
CA LEU A 344 -17.72 -1.23 18.08
C LEU A 344 -18.79 -1.12 17.00
N GLN A 345 -18.59 -0.25 16.01
CA GLN A 345 -19.53 -0.04 14.91
C GLN A 345 -19.74 -1.30 14.06
N SER A 346 -18.77 -2.21 14.03
CA SER A 346 -18.90 -3.51 13.36
C SER A 346 -19.90 -4.46 14.04
N LEU A 347 -20.11 -4.31 15.35
CA LEU A 347 -20.95 -5.19 16.15
C LEU A 347 -22.39 -4.67 16.29
N SER A 348 -22.59 -3.36 16.11
CA SER A 348 -23.88 -2.71 16.30
C SER A 348 -24.78 -2.88 15.08
N PRO A 349 -26.03 -3.39 15.23
CA PRO A 349 -26.99 -3.49 14.13
C PRO A 349 -27.53 -2.12 13.68
N LYS A 350 -27.35 -1.06 14.49
CA LYS A 350 -27.76 0.32 14.19
C LYS A 350 -26.57 1.27 14.25
N PRO A 351 -26.55 2.37 13.45
CA PRO A 351 -25.51 3.38 13.54
C PRO A 351 -25.42 3.97 14.96
N LEU A 352 -24.22 3.99 15.53
CA LEU A 352 -23.96 4.41 16.92
C LEU A 352 -23.96 5.94 17.14
N GLY A 353 -24.17 6.73 16.09
CA GLY A 353 -24.00 8.19 16.11
C GLY A 353 -22.54 8.64 16.00
N GLY A 354 -22.31 9.95 16.15
CA GLY A 354 -20.96 10.54 16.10
C GLY A 354 -20.18 10.33 17.41
N PRO A 355 -18.83 10.23 17.35
CA PRO A 355 -18.01 9.88 18.51
C PRO A 355 -17.80 11.03 19.51
N ASP A 356 -18.08 12.29 19.14
CA ASP A 356 -17.65 13.47 19.91
C ASP A 356 -18.26 13.53 21.32
N VAL A 357 -19.57 13.28 21.43
CA VAL A 357 -20.31 13.34 22.69
C VAL A 357 -19.83 12.27 23.68
N PRO A 358 -19.76 10.98 23.31
CA PRO A 358 -19.24 9.99 24.24
C PRO A 358 -17.73 10.06 24.45
N GLN A 359 -16.94 10.51 23.47
CA GLN A 359 -15.51 10.75 23.69
C GLN A 359 -15.28 11.77 24.80
N ARG A 360 -15.99 12.90 24.75
CA ARG A 360 -15.92 13.92 25.79
C ARG A 360 -16.32 13.36 27.16
N ARG A 361 -17.40 12.57 27.22
CA ARG A 361 -17.86 11.91 28.46
C ARG A 361 -16.83 10.91 29.00
N TYR A 362 -16.15 10.18 28.13
CA TYR A 362 -15.10 9.23 28.51
C TYR A 362 -13.88 9.95 29.08
N HIS A 363 -13.44 11.03 28.44
CA HIS A 363 -12.33 11.85 28.95
C HIS A 363 -12.66 12.48 30.30
N GLU A 364 -13.89 12.96 30.51
CA GLU A 364 -14.35 13.45 31.82
C GLU A 364 -14.20 12.38 32.93
N LEU A 365 -14.59 11.13 32.64
CA LEU A 365 -14.48 10.00 33.58
C LEU A 365 -13.03 9.57 33.85
N MET A 366 -12.17 9.63 32.83
CA MET A 366 -10.75 9.30 32.97
C MET A 366 -9.99 10.38 33.74
N ALA A 367 -10.36 11.66 33.56
CA ALA A 367 -9.72 12.79 34.23
C ALA A 367 -10.09 12.89 35.71
N ASP A 368 -11.36 12.63 36.05
CA ASP A 368 -11.82 12.62 37.44
C ASP A 368 -12.76 11.44 37.74
N PRO A 369 -12.20 10.28 38.15
CA PRO A 369 -13.01 9.13 38.58
C PRO A 369 -13.92 9.42 39.78
N LYS A 370 -13.65 10.46 40.59
CA LYS A 370 -14.47 10.80 41.76
C LYS A 370 -15.85 11.33 41.38
N LEU A 371 -16.05 11.72 40.12
CA LEU A 371 -17.36 12.13 39.58
C LEU A 371 -18.43 11.06 39.82
N LEU A 372 -18.08 9.77 39.75
CA LEU A 372 -18.98 8.65 40.01
C LEU A 372 -19.47 8.60 41.47
N GLY A 373 -18.73 9.21 42.41
CA GLY A 373 -19.14 9.37 43.81
C GLY A 373 -19.98 10.62 44.09
N SER A 374 -20.23 11.47 43.10
CA SER A 374 -20.96 12.72 43.30
C SER A 374 -22.46 12.50 43.52
N LYS A 375 -23.09 13.41 44.30
CA LYS A 375 -24.54 13.36 44.60
C LYS A 375 -25.44 13.76 43.42
N GLY A 376 -24.88 14.04 42.24
CA GLY A 376 -25.65 14.41 41.07
C GLY A 376 -26.34 13.21 40.42
N LYS A 377 -27.65 13.30 40.15
CA LYS A 377 -28.46 12.23 39.53
C LYS A 377 -27.81 11.59 38.29
N LYS A 378 -27.18 12.43 37.46
CA LYS A 378 -26.47 12.02 36.24
C LYS A 378 -25.32 11.04 36.52
N TRP A 379 -24.49 11.34 37.51
CA TRP A 379 -23.31 10.52 37.81
C TRP A 379 -23.65 9.30 38.66
N GLN A 380 -24.70 9.38 39.49
CA GLN A 380 -25.27 8.21 40.15
C GLN A 380 -25.80 7.21 39.13
N GLN A 381 -26.48 7.67 38.07
CA GLN A 381 -26.91 6.81 36.98
C GLN A 381 -25.72 6.23 36.19
N ALA A 382 -24.71 7.04 35.89
CA ALA A 382 -23.49 6.57 35.22
C ALA A 382 -22.80 5.47 36.04
N LYS A 383 -22.66 5.68 37.36
CA LYS A 383 -22.08 4.70 38.29
C LYS A 383 -22.88 3.40 38.31
N ALA A 384 -24.19 3.46 38.46
CA ALA A 384 -25.04 2.27 38.49
C ALA A 384 -24.90 1.43 37.20
N ILE A 385 -24.80 2.08 36.03
CA ILE A 385 -24.57 1.40 34.75
C ILE A 385 -23.17 0.78 34.71
N ILE A 386 -22.12 1.57 35.01
CA ILE A 386 -20.73 1.09 34.96
C ILE A 386 -20.52 -0.07 35.92
N ASP A 387 -20.97 0.03 37.17
CA ASP A 387 -20.78 -1.00 38.20
C ASP A 387 -21.46 -2.32 37.78
N ARG A 388 -22.72 -2.24 37.29
CA ARG A 388 -23.44 -3.42 36.79
C ARG A 388 -22.69 -4.12 35.66
N TRP A 389 -22.26 -3.36 34.65
CA TRP A 389 -21.62 -3.94 33.47
C TRP A 389 -20.19 -4.39 33.73
N THR A 390 -19.45 -3.72 34.60
CA THR A 390 -18.11 -4.17 35.03
C THR A 390 -18.20 -5.55 35.68
N VAL A 391 -19.21 -5.79 36.53
CA VAL A 391 -19.46 -7.11 37.12
C VAL A 391 -19.88 -8.14 36.06
N LEU A 392 -20.76 -7.78 35.12
CA LEU A 392 -21.21 -8.71 34.07
C LEU A 392 -20.06 -9.14 33.15
N PHE A 393 -19.17 -8.22 32.77
CA PHE A 393 -17.98 -8.57 32.00
C PHE A 393 -17.00 -9.44 32.81
N GLY A 394 -16.80 -9.14 34.09
CA GLY A 394 -15.83 -9.83 34.95
C GLY A 394 -16.28 -11.17 35.55
N LYS A 395 -17.54 -11.58 35.42
CA LYS A 395 -17.96 -12.94 35.84
C LYS A 395 -17.23 -13.96 34.98
N ASN A 396 -16.52 -14.94 35.54
CA ASN A 396 -16.19 -16.17 34.82
C ASN A 396 -17.32 -17.16 35.09
N ASP A 397 -17.96 -17.67 34.04
CA ASP A 397 -18.84 -18.82 34.19
C ASP A 397 -17.92 -20.04 34.37
N ILE A 398 -18.04 -20.72 35.50
CA ILE A 398 -17.32 -21.96 35.83
C ILE A 398 -17.72 -23.06 34.85
#